data_AF-A0A9P7F8J1-F1
#
_entry.id   AF-A0A9P7F8J1-F1
#
_cell.length_a   1.000
_cell.length_b   1.000
_cell.length_c   1.000
_cell.angle_alpha   90.00
_cell.angle_beta   90.00
_cell.angle_gamma   90.00
#
_symmetry.space_group_name_H-M   'P 1'
#
loop_
_entity.id
_entity.type
_entity.pdbx_description
1 polymer ?
#
loop_
_entity_poly.entity_id
_entity_poly.type
_entity_poly.pdbx_seq_one_letter_code
_entity_poly.pdbx_strand_id
1 'polypeptide(L)'
;MKDLSSVKTANINARPSPMGTRQPLPRPHTGSQFFPPNVLQDEGVCADDNTSTPTTPSPKPRTSISQMPPSESEENVSTPTLNSLIFAKDTTVEMPLDTLHSSPVQNPALADDDEMTDLLVSSPPPSKPAATTQASEEDLLRAHLAVAKTNWSIIKSNGTNSLTVIPQFTPVPIGGFPHIHFAHFAQLFDYQAAKVITAWLKVPHPKILVRVFDHDGKNPSIKGPILVEHLRKAVLDITHFVHQDDMDAKVSPLCPDTSKDEADFPLSFLVYNISDETKSLILNQRVWSSPEISFAAHPFRVNSPPLLLLCLHGFSTTDTATVKTTVREVWSEDITKWDIGEILSESNIPEKNVHTATWNFIDSLWVERLDFKVSGGILLPRYNIFAVSPTNNPAVWTKLRAYLHSLTYPSELEGSGTAVNFMPCTLCHSIAHPHGLCPFPDVPLWNGPKHSTNSRPNMTNQKGKGKGRRYQGNGLPN
;
A
#
# COMPACT_ATOMS: atom_id res chain seq x y z
N MET A 1 3.64 65.97 1.42
CA MET A 1 4.17 66.68 0.24
C MET A 1 5.34 65.88 -0.32
N LYS A 2 5.20 65.46 -1.59
CA LYS A 2 6.24 65.24 -2.62
C LYS A 2 7.52 64.44 -2.30
N ASP A 3 7.54 63.22 -2.85
CA ASP A 3 8.45 62.73 -3.91
C ASP A 3 9.99 62.71 -3.79
N LEU A 4 10.48 61.47 -3.99
CA LEU A 4 11.54 60.98 -4.91
C LEU A 4 13.05 61.23 -4.63
N SER A 5 13.78 60.13 -4.42
CA SER A 5 14.95 59.70 -5.23
C SER A 5 15.35 58.26 -4.81
N SER A 6 15.23 57.26 -5.69
CA SER A 6 16.17 56.85 -6.74
C SER A 6 17.49 56.27 -6.21
N VAL A 7 17.55 54.94 -6.07
CA VAL A 7 18.81 54.18 -6.10
C VAL A 7 18.64 52.96 -7.01
N LYS A 8 19.44 52.98 -8.07
CA LYS A 8 19.68 51.95 -9.09
C LYS A 8 20.24 50.67 -8.45
N THR A 9 19.62 49.53 -8.69
CA THR A 9 20.24 48.21 -8.49
C THR A 9 20.71 47.66 -9.83
N ALA A 10 22.01 47.40 -9.94
CA ALA A 10 22.65 46.85 -11.12
C ALA A 10 22.28 45.38 -11.31
N ASN A 11 21.99 45.05 -12.57
CA ASN A 11 21.64 43.75 -13.10
C ASN A 11 22.94 42.99 -13.46
N ILE A 12 23.19 41.83 -12.82
CA ILE A 12 24.25 40.89 -13.21
C ILE A 12 23.58 39.57 -13.55
N ASN A 13 23.18 39.42 -14.81
CA ASN A 13 22.83 38.16 -15.43
C ASN A 13 23.77 37.94 -16.63
N ALA A 14 24.74 37.06 -16.46
CA ALA A 14 25.45 36.44 -17.58
C ALA A 14 25.97 35.07 -17.11
N ARG A 15 25.20 34.01 -17.40
CA ARG A 15 25.70 32.63 -17.41
C ARG A 15 25.87 32.19 -18.88
N PRO A 16 27.00 31.57 -19.25
CA PRO A 16 27.22 31.11 -20.61
C PRO A 16 26.45 29.81 -20.88
N SER A 17 25.88 29.71 -22.08
CA SER A 17 25.28 28.49 -22.63
C SER A 17 26.34 27.44 -22.95
N PRO A 18 26.11 26.15 -22.67
CA PRO A 18 26.88 25.08 -23.28
C PRO A 18 26.17 24.61 -24.55
N MET A 19 26.78 24.89 -25.72
CA MET A 19 26.54 24.09 -26.92
C MET A 19 27.26 22.75 -26.76
N GLY A 20 26.50 21.66 -26.84
CA GLY A 20 27.04 20.30 -26.84
C GLY A 20 26.02 19.34 -27.41
N THR A 21 26.03 19.15 -28.72
CA THR A 21 25.34 18.07 -29.44
C THR A 21 25.84 16.72 -28.93
N ARG A 22 25.08 16.05 -28.06
CA ARG A 22 25.30 14.64 -27.71
C ARG A 22 24.63 13.75 -28.77
N GLN A 23 25.46 12.94 -29.45
CA GLN A 23 25.00 11.80 -30.23
C GLN A 23 24.34 10.75 -29.31
N PRO A 24 23.29 10.04 -29.76
CA PRO A 24 22.71 8.94 -29.00
C PRO A 24 23.61 7.71 -29.07
N LEU A 25 24.01 7.21 -27.90
CA LEU A 25 24.66 5.90 -27.75
C LEU A 25 23.65 4.76 -28.07
N PRO A 26 24.10 3.67 -28.70
CA PRO A 26 23.25 2.53 -29.02
C PRO A 26 22.84 1.79 -27.73
N ARG A 27 21.54 1.47 -27.64
CA ARG A 27 20.98 0.66 -26.54
C ARG A 27 21.48 -0.78 -26.69
N PRO A 28 22.05 -1.42 -25.64
CA PRO A 28 22.32 -2.84 -25.68
C PRO A 28 21.00 -3.62 -25.51
N HIS A 29 20.68 -4.46 -26.50
CA HIS A 29 19.68 -5.50 -26.38
C HIS A 29 20.23 -6.62 -25.49
N THR A 30 19.87 -6.64 -24.21
CA THR A 30 20.02 -7.81 -23.34
C THR A 30 18.80 -8.73 -23.53
N GLY A 31 18.83 -9.51 -24.60
CA GLY A 31 17.98 -10.70 -24.74
C GLY A 31 18.63 -11.85 -23.98
N SER A 32 17.94 -12.41 -22.99
CA SER A 32 18.32 -13.64 -22.33
C SER A 32 18.14 -14.83 -23.29
N GLN A 33 19.22 -15.21 -23.98
CA GLN A 33 19.33 -16.51 -24.62
C GLN A 33 19.97 -17.48 -23.62
N PHE A 34 19.14 -18.26 -22.93
CA PHE A 34 19.59 -19.45 -22.21
C PHE A 34 18.76 -20.64 -22.68
N PHE A 35 19.19 -21.27 -23.78
CA PHE A 35 19.09 -22.71 -24.03
C PHE A 35 20.12 -23.06 -25.12
N PRO A 36 21.01 -24.04 -24.91
CA PRO A 36 21.88 -24.53 -25.98
C PRO A 36 21.06 -25.37 -26.98
N PRO A 37 21.21 -25.17 -28.31
CA PRO A 37 20.82 -26.18 -29.28
C PRO A 37 21.93 -27.24 -29.37
N ASN A 38 21.55 -28.49 -29.64
CA ASN A 38 22.40 -29.66 -29.90
C ASN A 38 22.59 -30.64 -28.74
N VAL A 39 21.55 -31.46 -28.47
CA VAL A 39 21.75 -32.87 -28.09
C VAL A 39 20.58 -33.70 -28.64
N LEU A 40 20.78 -34.25 -29.85
CA LEU A 40 20.46 -35.62 -30.25
C LEU A 40 20.48 -35.68 -31.79
N GLN A 41 21.60 -36.18 -32.29
CA GLN A 41 21.74 -36.65 -33.66
C GLN A 41 20.87 -37.90 -33.84
N ASP A 42 20.10 -37.85 -34.92
CA ASP A 42 19.30 -38.91 -35.49
C ASP A 42 20.22 -39.74 -36.41
N GLU A 43 20.48 -40.99 -36.05
CA GLU A 43 21.05 -42.00 -36.95
C GLU A 43 19.89 -42.91 -37.38
N GLY A 44 19.55 -42.85 -38.66
CA GLY A 44 18.46 -43.61 -39.25
C GLY A 44 18.77 -45.10 -39.46
N VAL A 45 17.77 -45.81 -39.99
CA VAL A 45 17.84 -46.65 -41.22
C VAL A 45 16.64 -47.63 -41.26
N CYS A 46 16.02 -47.69 -42.45
CA CYS A 46 15.10 -48.70 -43.03
C CYS A 46 13.73 -48.91 -42.34
N ALA A 47 12.55 -48.91 -42.97
CA ALA A 47 12.02 -49.18 -44.31
C ALA A 47 10.85 -50.18 -44.12
N ASP A 48 9.83 -50.01 -44.98
CA ASP A 48 8.75 -50.92 -45.34
C ASP A 48 7.42 -50.92 -44.56
N ASP A 49 6.38 -50.61 -45.34
CA ASP A 49 5.05 -51.21 -45.43
C ASP A 49 4.29 -51.56 -44.14
N ASN A 50 3.19 -50.83 -43.90
CA ASN A 50 1.86 -51.38 -44.21
C ASN A 50 0.72 -50.42 -43.85
N THR A 51 -0.16 -50.26 -44.83
CA THR A 51 -1.59 -49.96 -44.72
C THR A 51 -2.26 -50.58 -43.50
N SER A 52 -2.87 -49.76 -42.64
CA SER A 52 -4.19 -50.04 -42.03
C SER A 52 -4.72 -48.85 -41.22
N THR A 53 -5.88 -48.35 -41.62
CA THR A 53 -6.77 -47.49 -40.83
C THR A 53 -7.25 -48.21 -39.56
N PRO A 54 -7.36 -47.52 -38.42
CA PRO A 54 -8.26 -47.96 -37.36
C PRO A 54 -9.41 -46.97 -37.14
N THR A 55 -10.58 -47.57 -37.19
CA THR A 55 -11.91 -47.14 -36.79
C THR A 55 -11.99 -46.50 -35.40
N THR A 56 -12.83 -45.47 -35.33
CA THR A 56 -13.36 -44.79 -34.15
C THR A 56 -14.19 -45.75 -33.26
N PRO A 57 -13.99 -45.79 -31.93
CA PRO A 57 -14.96 -46.39 -31.02
C PRO A 57 -15.84 -45.32 -30.33
N SER A 58 -17.15 -45.52 -30.46
CA SER A 58 -18.21 -44.84 -29.69
C SER A 58 -18.12 -45.11 -28.18
N PRO A 59 -18.65 -44.21 -27.33
CA PRO A 59 -18.48 -44.29 -25.88
C PRO A 59 -19.49 -45.25 -25.23
N LYS A 60 -19.00 -46.06 -24.28
CA LYS A 60 -19.85 -46.81 -23.33
C LYS A 60 -20.17 -45.96 -22.09
N PRO A 61 -21.35 -46.16 -21.46
CA PRO A 61 -21.80 -45.40 -20.30
C PRO A 61 -21.05 -45.83 -19.03
N ARG A 62 -20.62 -44.85 -18.23
CA ARG A 62 -19.86 -45.05 -17.00
C ARG A 62 -20.81 -45.34 -15.83
N THR A 63 -20.64 -46.52 -15.26
CA THR A 63 -21.26 -47.01 -14.03
C THR A 63 -20.85 -46.16 -12.82
N SER A 64 -21.83 -45.95 -11.94
CA SER A 64 -21.75 -45.33 -10.62
C SER A 64 -20.70 -45.97 -9.71
N ILE A 65 -19.82 -45.15 -9.13
CA ILE A 65 -18.89 -45.56 -8.08
C ILE A 65 -19.38 -45.02 -6.74
N SER A 66 -19.43 -45.97 -5.80
CA SER A 66 -19.84 -45.89 -4.41
C SER A 66 -19.03 -44.87 -3.61
N GLN A 67 -19.73 -44.14 -2.74
CA GLN A 67 -19.17 -43.28 -1.71
C GLN A 67 -18.45 -44.11 -0.64
N MET A 68 -17.27 -43.64 -0.22
CA MET A 68 -16.65 -43.95 1.07
C MET A 68 -16.53 -42.65 1.90
N PRO A 69 -16.61 -42.73 3.24
CA PRO A 69 -16.65 -41.57 4.12
C PRO A 69 -15.24 -40.97 4.36
N PRO A 70 -15.15 -39.69 4.74
CA PRO A 70 -13.86 -39.04 4.99
C PRO A 70 -13.34 -39.37 6.39
N SER A 71 -12.05 -39.67 6.47
CA SER A 71 -11.28 -39.71 7.70
C SER A 71 -10.84 -38.29 8.07
N GLU A 72 -11.15 -37.90 9.30
CA GLU A 72 -10.72 -36.68 9.95
C GLU A 72 -9.25 -36.80 10.38
N SER A 73 -8.43 -35.83 9.98
CA SER A 73 -7.17 -35.51 10.65
C SER A 73 -6.89 -34.03 10.43
N GLU A 74 -7.28 -33.22 11.41
CA GLU A 74 -6.99 -31.79 11.51
C GLU A 74 -5.54 -31.59 12.00
N GLU A 75 -4.68 -31.00 11.16
CA GLU A 75 -3.48 -30.30 11.61
C GLU A 75 -3.67 -28.80 11.37
N ASN A 76 -4.07 -28.09 12.43
CA ASN A 76 -4.22 -26.64 12.45
C ASN A 76 -2.84 -25.98 12.47
N VAL A 77 -2.34 -25.56 11.31
CA VAL A 77 -1.24 -24.60 11.19
C VAL A 77 -1.84 -23.20 11.10
N SER A 78 -1.92 -22.51 12.25
CA SER A 78 -2.38 -21.13 12.35
C SER A 78 -1.33 -20.16 11.79
N THR A 79 -1.53 -19.63 10.59
CA THR A 79 -0.86 -18.42 10.10
C THR A 79 -1.29 -17.20 10.91
N PRO A 80 -0.37 -16.34 11.39
CA PRO A 80 -0.74 -15.13 12.12
C PRO A 80 -1.32 -14.07 11.16
N THR A 81 -2.55 -13.65 11.42
CA THR A 81 -3.25 -12.60 10.65
C THR A 81 -2.67 -11.21 10.97
N LEU A 82 -2.22 -10.50 9.93
CA LEU A 82 -1.52 -9.20 9.99
C LEU A 82 -2.32 -8.04 10.63
N ASN A 83 -3.63 -8.21 10.85
CA ASN A 83 -4.54 -7.14 11.29
C ASN A 83 -4.39 -6.74 12.77
N SER A 84 -3.59 -7.45 13.57
CA SER A 84 -3.41 -7.16 15.01
C SER A 84 -2.18 -6.31 15.35
N LEU A 85 -1.22 -6.09 14.43
CA LEU A 85 0.06 -5.43 14.74
C LEU A 85 0.06 -3.90 14.59
N ILE A 86 -1.02 -3.30 14.08
CA ILE A 86 -1.04 -1.85 13.75
C ILE A 86 -1.64 -0.98 14.89
N PHE A 87 -2.20 -1.56 15.96
CA PHE A 87 -2.94 -0.78 16.98
C PHE A 87 -2.53 -0.98 18.45
N ALA A 88 -1.37 -1.57 18.77
CA ALA A 88 -0.93 -1.63 20.17
C ALA A 88 0.59 -1.50 20.31
N LYS A 89 1.05 -0.29 20.64
CA LYS A 89 2.31 -0.10 21.36
C LYS A 89 2.28 1.16 22.23
N ASP A 90 1.37 1.17 23.21
CA ASP A 90 1.58 1.98 24.41
C ASP A 90 2.60 1.24 25.28
N THR A 91 3.82 1.75 25.31
CA THR A 91 4.88 1.24 26.18
C THR A 91 4.78 2.00 27.50
N THR A 92 4.09 1.42 28.48
CA THR A 92 4.12 1.88 29.87
C THR A 92 5.50 1.55 30.43
N VAL A 93 6.33 2.56 30.65
CA VAL A 93 7.61 2.43 31.36
C VAL A 93 7.29 2.44 32.85
N GLU A 94 7.33 1.28 33.50
CA GLU A 94 7.39 1.18 34.96
C GLU A 94 8.81 1.52 35.44
N MET A 95 8.92 2.57 36.27
CA MET A 95 10.09 2.82 37.09
C MET A 95 10.02 1.97 38.37
N PRO A 96 11.10 1.28 38.78
CA PRO A 96 11.20 0.76 40.14
C PRO A 96 11.79 1.82 41.08
N LEU A 97 11.07 2.07 42.18
CA LEU A 97 11.55 2.82 43.33
C LEU A 97 12.30 1.87 44.30
N ASP A 98 13.47 2.33 44.73
CA ASP A 98 14.31 2.01 45.90
C ASP A 98 14.01 0.77 46.77
N THR A 99 15.08 0.03 47.06
CA THR A 99 15.20 -0.78 48.28
C THR A 99 16.55 -0.53 48.96
N LEU A 100 16.46 -0.03 50.20
CA LEU A 100 17.56 0.18 51.14
C LEU A 100 18.24 -1.14 51.54
N HIS A 101 19.57 -1.19 51.55
CA HIS A 101 20.30 -1.98 52.53
C HIS A 101 21.74 -1.50 52.79
N SER A 102 22.17 -1.75 54.01
CA SER A 102 23.22 -1.08 54.78
C SER A 102 24.66 -1.55 54.50
N SER A 103 25.59 -0.65 54.82
CA SER A 103 27.08 -0.61 55.00
C SER A 103 27.79 -1.89 55.54
N PRO A 104 29.16 -2.00 55.68
CA PRO A 104 30.15 -0.90 55.88
C PRO A 104 31.66 -1.11 55.46
N VAL A 105 32.49 -0.07 55.73
CA VAL A 105 33.97 -0.03 55.96
C VAL A 105 34.86 -0.11 54.68
N GLN A 106 35.90 0.70 54.38
CA GLN A 106 36.95 1.39 55.17
C GLN A 106 37.59 2.56 54.37
N ASN A 107 37.97 3.63 55.07
CA ASN A 107 38.92 4.71 54.71
C ASN A 107 40.38 4.16 54.58
N PRO A 108 41.41 4.85 54.00
CA PRO A 108 41.76 6.24 54.38
C PRO A 108 42.53 7.18 53.39
N ALA A 109 42.34 8.48 53.64
CA ALA A 109 43.32 9.56 53.89
C ALA A 109 44.10 10.33 52.77
N LEU A 110 44.38 11.59 53.16
CA LEU A 110 45.36 12.61 52.71
C LEU A 110 44.92 13.52 51.54
N ALA A 111 45.07 14.86 51.57
CA ALA A 111 45.55 15.84 52.54
C ALA A 111 45.33 17.27 51.95
N ASP A 112 45.05 18.25 52.83
CA ASP A 112 45.56 19.65 52.84
C ASP A 112 45.30 20.58 51.62
N ASP A 113 45.12 21.90 51.66
CA ASP A 113 45.14 23.01 52.64
C ASP A 113 44.29 24.14 51.98
N ASP A 114 43.42 24.86 52.69
CA ASP A 114 43.68 26.16 53.36
C ASP A 114 43.92 27.34 52.39
N GLU A 115 42.91 28.20 52.16
CA GLU A 115 43.13 29.65 52.20
C GLU A 115 41.82 30.45 52.37
N MET A 116 41.91 31.37 53.32
CA MET A 116 40.87 32.20 53.90
C MET A 116 40.82 33.56 53.18
N THR A 117 39.63 34.07 52.85
CA THR A 117 39.46 35.53 52.69
C THR A 117 38.01 35.96 52.95
N ASP A 118 37.83 36.60 54.10
CA ASP A 118 36.67 37.41 54.49
C ASP A 118 36.56 38.65 53.61
N LEU A 119 35.38 38.93 53.01
CA LEU A 119 34.91 40.32 52.79
C LEU A 119 33.36 40.40 52.70
N LEU A 120 32.80 41.02 53.75
CA LEU A 120 31.73 42.03 53.74
C LEU A 120 30.38 41.74 53.02
N VAL A 121 29.45 41.23 53.84
CA VAL A 121 28.11 41.79 54.15
C VAL A 121 27.58 42.92 53.24
N SER A 122 26.56 42.60 52.45
CA SER A 122 25.40 43.50 52.21
C SER A 122 24.18 42.69 51.80
N SER A 123 23.22 42.62 52.73
CA SER A 123 21.94 41.93 52.60
C SER A 123 20.96 42.73 51.72
N PRO A 124 20.33 42.13 50.69
CA PRO A 124 19.10 42.66 50.12
C PRO A 124 17.87 42.25 50.96
N PRO A 125 16.78 43.05 50.95
CA PRO A 125 15.59 42.83 51.78
C PRO A 125 14.81 41.56 51.37
N PRO A 126 14.04 40.97 52.31
CA PRO A 126 13.32 39.72 52.09
C PRO A 126 12.21 39.91 51.05
N SER A 127 12.37 39.26 49.89
CA SER A 127 11.28 39.05 48.94
C SER A 127 10.25 38.11 49.57
N LYS A 128 9.05 38.67 49.76
CA LYS A 128 7.81 37.98 50.13
C LYS A 128 7.71 36.66 49.34
N PRO A 129 7.59 35.48 49.99
CA PRO A 129 7.31 34.25 49.27
C PRO A 129 5.97 34.41 48.56
N ALA A 130 6.01 34.37 47.23
CA ALA A 130 4.83 34.28 46.41
C ALA A 130 4.04 33.06 46.88
N ALA A 131 2.76 33.29 47.22
CA ALA A 131 1.84 32.24 47.59
C ALA A 131 1.74 31.27 46.41
N THR A 132 2.48 30.16 46.50
CA THR A 132 2.27 28.98 45.68
C THR A 132 0.84 28.58 45.93
N THR A 133 -0.02 28.92 44.98
CA THR A 133 -1.42 28.54 44.98
C THR A 133 -1.41 27.04 44.77
N GLN A 134 -1.31 26.28 45.87
CA GLN A 134 -1.61 24.86 45.90
C GLN A 134 -3.07 24.78 45.47
N ALA A 135 -3.31 24.66 44.17
CA ALA A 135 -4.57 24.16 43.66
C ALA A 135 -4.86 22.91 44.47
N SER A 136 -5.99 22.93 45.19
CA SER A 136 -6.28 21.90 46.17
C SER A 136 -6.16 20.55 45.47
N GLU A 137 -5.52 19.57 46.11
CA GLU A 137 -5.38 18.21 45.58
C GLU A 137 -6.74 17.66 45.09
N GLU A 138 -7.83 18.14 45.69
CA GLU A 138 -9.21 17.90 45.31
C GLU A 138 -9.60 18.45 43.92
N ASP A 139 -9.11 19.63 43.51
CA ASP A 139 -9.38 20.19 42.18
C ASP A 139 -8.63 19.42 41.08
N LEU A 140 -7.41 18.97 41.36
CA LEU A 140 -6.64 18.08 40.49
C LEU A 140 -7.34 16.72 40.33
N LEU A 141 -7.86 16.16 41.43
CA LEU A 141 -8.61 14.91 41.41
C LEU A 141 -9.93 15.04 40.62
N ARG A 142 -10.66 16.16 40.77
CA ARG A 142 -11.89 16.44 40.00
C ARG A 142 -11.62 16.61 38.51
N ALA A 143 -10.53 17.30 38.14
CA ALA A 143 -10.11 17.43 36.74
C ALA A 143 -9.76 16.06 36.14
N HIS A 144 -9.03 15.23 36.89
CA HIS A 144 -8.66 13.89 36.44
C HIS A 144 -9.88 12.97 36.30
N LEU A 145 -10.86 13.07 37.21
CA LEU A 145 -12.13 12.34 37.12
C LEU A 145 -13.01 12.81 35.95
N ALA A 146 -13.00 14.10 35.61
CA ALA A 146 -13.70 14.63 34.44
C ALA A 146 -13.09 14.10 33.12
N VAL A 147 -11.76 14.05 33.03
CA VAL A 147 -11.04 13.43 31.90
C VAL A 147 -11.33 11.93 31.85
N ALA A 148 -11.26 11.23 32.98
CA ALA A 148 -11.56 9.80 33.06
C ALA A 148 -13.01 9.49 32.66
N LYS A 149 -13.98 10.33 33.03
CA LYS A 149 -15.39 10.21 32.63
C LYS A 149 -15.60 10.45 31.13
N THR A 150 -14.87 11.41 30.55
CA THR A 150 -14.85 11.66 29.11
C THR A 150 -14.24 10.48 28.35
N ASN A 151 -13.11 9.94 28.83
CA ASN A 151 -12.49 8.74 28.28
C ASN A 151 -13.39 7.51 28.45
N TRP A 152 -14.09 7.38 29.58
CA TRP A 152 -15.08 6.32 29.81
C TRP A 152 -16.29 6.44 28.90
N SER A 153 -16.74 7.65 28.53
CA SER A 153 -17.80 7.79 27.52
C SER A 153 -17.33 7.35 26.14
N ILE A 154 -16.07 7.61 25.77
CA ILE A 154 -15.46 7.15 24.51
C ILE A 154 -15.29 5.61 24.51
N ILE A 155 -14.93 5.03 25.66
CA ILE A 155 -14.77 3.57 25.81
C ILE A 155 -16.14 2.88 25.89
N LYS A 156 -17.15 3.47 26.57
CA LYS A 156 -18.51 2.93 26.60
C LYS A 156 -19.23 3.04 25.26
N SER A 157 -18.94 4.03 24.43
CA SER A 157 -19.39 4.04 23.02
C SER A 157 -18.70 2.97 22.17
N ASN A 158 -17.54 2.46 22.60
CA ASN A 158 -16.88 1.30 21.98
C ASN A 158 -17.28 -0.04 22.66
N GLY A 159 -18.12 0.01 23.70
CA GLY A 159 -18.47 -1.09 24.59
C GLY A 159 -19.66 -1.92 24.12
N THR A 160 -19.75 -2.16 22.82
CA THR A 160 -20.48 -3.23 22.11
C THR A 160 -20.35 -2.81 20.66
N ASN A 161 -19.37 -3.38 19.96
CA ASN A 161 -19.35 -3.36 18.50
C ASN A 161 -20.55 -4.20 18.01
N SER A 162 -21.77 -3.75 18.27
CA SER A 162 -22.86 -3.95 17.35
C SER A 162 -22.40 -3.26 16.08
N LEU A 163 -21.58 -3.96 15.29
CA LEU A 163 -21.27 -3.62 13.92
C LEU A 163 -22.60 -3.20 13.34
N THR A 164 -22.76 -1.91 13.09
CA THR A 164 -24.02 -1.36 12.62
C THR A 164 -24.20 -1.90 11.22
N VAL A 165 -24.84 -3.08 11.12
CA VAL A 165 -25.07 -3.76 9.87
C VAL A 165 -26.19 -3.01 9.19
N ILE A 166 -25.80 -2.15 8.26
CA ILE A 166 -26.75 -1.56 7.33
C ILE A 166 -27.16 -2.70 6.37
N PRO A 167 -28.41 -3.20 6.40
CA PRO A 167 -28.77 -4.49 5.82
C PRO A 167 -28.46 -4.67 4.33
N GLN A 168 -28.41 -3.57 3.56
CA GLN A 168 -28.10 -3.62 2.13
C GLN A 168 -26.61 -3.71 1.79
N PHE A 169 -25.71 -3.61 2.78
CA PHE A 169 -24.26 -3.68 2.56
C PHE A 169 -23.65 -4.97 3.11
N THR A 170 -22.56 -5.42 2.49
CA THR A 170 -21.77 -6.55 3.00
C THR A 170 -21.28 -6.24 4.41
N PRO A 171 -21.57 -7.09 5.40
CA PRO A 171 -21.10 -6.89 6.77
C PRO A 171 -19.57 -6.96 6.82
N VAL A 172 -18.98 -6.26 7.79
CA VAL A 172 -17.53 -6.33 8.03
C VAL A 172 -17.17 -7.77 8.40
N PRO A 173 -16.29 -8.46 7.66
CA PRO A 173 -15.89 -9.82 8.00
C PRO A 173 -15.10 -9.86 9.31
N ILE A 174 -15.04 -11.03 9.94
CA ILE A 174 -14.21 -11.24 11.14
C ILE A 174 -12.76 -10.90 10.79
N GLY A 175 -12.13 -10.00 11.54
CA GLY A 175 -10.79 -9.49 11.26
C GLY A 175 -10.74 -8.29 10.31
N GLY A 176 -11.88 -7.83 9.78
CA GLY A 176 -11.96 -6.67 8.88
C GLY A 176 -11.70 -7.00 7.41
N PHE A 177 -12.04 -6.07 6.53
CA PHE A 177 -11.82 -6.23 5.08
C PHE A 177 -10.32 -6.33 4.74
N PRO A 178 -9.96 -7.04 3.65
CA PRO A 178 -8.60 -7.05 3.12
C PRO A 178 -8.06 -5.64 2.88
N HIS A 179 -6.76 -5.44 3.12
CA HIS A 179 -6.13 -4.14 2.96
C HIS A 179 -5.87 -3.81 1.48
N ILE A 180 -6.10 -2.54 1.08
CA ILE A 180 -5.79 -2.06 -0.26
C ILE A 180 -4.47 -1.28 -0.20
N HIS A 181 -3.40 -1.89 -0.72
CA HIS A 181 -2.09 -1.25 -0.77
C HIS A 181 -1.94 -0.32 -1.98
N PHE A 182 -1.31 0.83 -1.75
CA PHE A 182 -1.04 1.86 -2.75
C PHE A 182 0.43 1.91 -3.19
N ALA A 183 0.69 2.41 -4.40
CA ALA A 183 2.01 2.57 -4.99
C ALA A 183 2.75 3.82 -4.50
N HIS A 184 2.04 4.86 -4.07
CA HIS A 184 2.63 6.10 -3.54
C HIS A 184 1.58 6.91 -2.77
N PHE A 185 2.02 7.93 -2.02
CA PHE A 185 1.19 8.79 -1.15
C PHE A 185 -0.01 9.43 -1.84
N ALA A 186 0.13 9.74 -3.13
CA ALA A 186 -0.84 10.49 -3.91
C ALA A 186 -1.63 9.61 -4.90
N GLN A 187 -1.57 8.28 -4.82
CA GLN A 187 -2.19 7.40 -5.81
C GLN A 187 -3.71 7.62 -5.95
N LEU A 188 -4.38 8.10 -4.90
CA LEU A 188 -5.79 8.45 -4.96
C LEU A 188 -6.09 9.66 -5.86
N PHE A 189 -5.08 10.47 -6.21
CA PHE A 189 -5.19 11.63 -7.09
C PHE A 189 -4.63 11.36 -8.49
N ASP A 190 -4.19 10.14 -8.79
CA ASP A 190 -3.63 9.79 -10.09
C ASP A 190 -4.61 10.14 -11.21
N TYR A 191 -4.03 10.71 -12.27
CA TYR A 191 -4.72 11.09 -13.51
C TYR A 191 -5.85 12.12 -13.35
N GLN A 192 -6.03 12.67 -12.15
CA GLN A 192 -6.97 13.75 -11.92
C GLN A 192 -6.38 15.07 -12.44
N ALA A 193 -7.17 15.84 -13.20
CA ALA A 193 -6.72 17.15 -13.66
C ALA A 193 -6.36 18.08 -12.48
N ALA A 194 -5.23 18.80 -12.57
CA ALA A 194 -4.73 19.67 -11.50
C ALA A 194 -5.73 20.72 -11.01
N LYS A 195 -6.55 21.27 -11.92
CA LYS A 195 -7.65 22.19 -11.60
C LYS A 195 -8.68 21.57 -10.67
N VAL A 196 -8.95 20.27 -10.82
CA VAL A 196 -9.91 19.54 -10.00
C VAL A 196 -9.33 19.20 -8.63
N ILE A 197 -8.06 18.78 -8.57
CA ILE A 197 -7.37 18.61 -7.28
C ILE A 197 -7.39 19.93 -6.48
N THR A 198 -7.11 21.05 -7.15
CA THR A 198 -7.18 22.39 -6.55
C THR A 198 -8.58 22.73 -6.04
N ALA A 199 -9.63 22.37 -6.80
CA ALA A 199 -11.01 22.55 -6.36
C ALA A 199 -11.32 21.67 -5.15
N TRP A 200 -10.92 20.39 -5.16
CA TRP A 200 -11.13 19.46 -4.05
C TRP A 200 -10.46 19.92 -2.77
N LEU A 201 -9.26 20.50 -2.85
CA LEU A 201 -8.56 21.08 -1.70
C LEU A 201 -9.37 22.21 -1.04
N LYS A 202 -10.08 23.02 -1.84
CA LYS A 202 -10.90 24.15 -1.37
C LYS A 202 -12.26 23.74 -0.79
N VAL A 203 -12.74 22.52 -1.06
CA VAL A 203 -14.00 22.02 -0.49
C VAL A 203 -13.88 21.92 1.04
N PRO A 204 -14.81 22.48 1.83
CA PRO A 204 -14.78 22.36 3.29
C PRO A 204 -14.83 20.90 3.76
N HIS A 205 -14.26 20.63 4.94
CA HIS A 205 -14.50 19.38 5.64
C HIS A 205 -15.91 19.37 6.25
N PRO A 206 -16.56 18.19 6.44
CA PRO A 206 -16.03 16.84 6.23
C PRO A 206 -16.03 16.39 4.76
N LYS A 207 -14.97 15.68 4.34
CA LYS A 207 -14.83 15.09 3.00
C LYS A 207 -13.92 13.86 3.01
N ILE A 208 -14.16 12.94 2.08
CA ILE A 208 -13.43 11.67 1.92
C ILE A 208 -13.18 11.38 0.44
N LEU A 209 -12.20 10.51 0.16
CA LEU A 209 -11.96 9.97 -1.18
C LEU A 209 -12.59 8.59 -1.26
N VAL A 210 -13.16 8.27 -2.42
CA VAL A 210 -13.79 6.97 -2.66
C VAL A 210 -13.27 6.37 -3.96
N ARG A 211 -12.92 5.09 -3.96
CA ARG A 211 -12.50 4.35 -5.15
C ARG A 211 -13.47 3.20 -5.41
N VAL A 212 -14.04 3.16 -6.61
CA VAL A 212 -15.05 2.16 -7.00
C VAL A 212 -14.38 0.88 -7.49
N PHE A 213 -14.88 -0.26 -7.04
CA PHE A 213 -14.41 -1.59 -7.48
C PHE A 213 -14.82 -1.86 -8.93
N ASP A 214 -13.98 -2.57 -9.67
CA ASP A 214 -14.20 -2.95 -11.08
C ASP A 214 -14.45 -1.75 -12.00
N HIS A 215 -13.96 -0.56 -11.60
CA HIS A 215 -14.00 0.63 -12.43
C HIS A 215 -12.71 0.79 -13.24
N ASP A 216 -12.82 0.69 -14.56
CA ASP A 216 -11.69 0.80 -15.48
C ASP A 216 -11.38 2.23 -15.96
N GLY A 217 -12.14 3.23 -15.51
CA GLY A 217 -12.01 4.63 -15.96
C GLY A 217 -12.46 4.91 -17.40
N LYS A 218 -12.73 3.87 -18.20
CA LYS A 218 -13.05 3.99 -19.62
C LYS A 218 -14.44 4.60 -19.82
N ASN A 219 -14.58 5.37 -20.89
CA ASN A 219 -15.83 6.07 -21.25
C ASN A 219 -16.36 6.97 -20.11
N PRO A 220 -15.54 7.91 -19.58
CA PRO A 220 -15.91 8.72 -18.42
C PRO A 220 -17.16 9.58 -18.65
N SER A 221 -17.45 9.96 -19.91
CA SER A 221 -18.67 10.70 -20.27
C SER A 221 -19.96 9.91 -20.07
N ILE A 222 -19.91 8.58 -20.18
CA ILE A 222 -21.07 7.69 -20.05
C ILE A 222 -21.10 7.07 -18.66
N LYS A 223 -20.00 6.43 -18.23
CA LYS A 223 -19.94 5.73 -16.94
C LYS A 223 -19.85 6.69 -15.76
N GLY A 224 -19.22 7.86 -15.94
CA GLY A 224 -18.97 8.83 -14.87
C GLY A 224 -20.25 9.29 -14.17
N PRO A 225 -21.24 9.85 -14.88
CA PRO A 225 -22.50 10.29 -14.28
C PRO A 225 -23.26 9.17 -13.56
N ILE A 226 -23.25 7.95 -14.10
CA ILE A 226 -23.90 6.78 -13.49
C ILE A 226 -23.22 6.43 -12.16
N LEU A 227 -21.89 6.38 -12.14
CA LEU A 227 -21.12 6.09 -10.92
C LEU A 227 -21.28 7.18 -9.86
N VAL A 228 -21.31 8.46 -10.26
CA VAL A 228 -21.59 9.58 -9.36
C VAL A 228 -22.94 9.40 -8.68
N GLU A 229 -23.97 9.02 -9.44
CA GLU A 229 -25.31 8.82 -8.91
C GLU A 229 -25.41 7.61 -7.98
N HIS A 230 -24.80 6.48 -8.36
CA HIS A 230 -24.75 5.29 -7.49
C HIS A 230 -24.00 5.56 -6.18
N LEU A 231 -22.85 6.26 -6.25
CA LEU A 231 -22.11 6.67 -5.06
C LEU A 231 -22.93 7.62 -4.18
N ARG A 232 -23.60 8.61 -4.79
CA ARG A 232 -24.43 9.57 -4.07
C ARG A 232 -25.55 8.86 -3.33
N LYS A 233 -26.29 7.97 -4.00
CA LYS A 233 -27.34 7.14 -3.40
C LYS A 233 -26.81 6.29 -2.25
N ALA A 234 -25.71 5.58 -2.45
CA ALA A 234 -25.13 4.73 -1.41
C ALA A 234 -24.67 5.55 -0.18
N VAL A 235 -24.09 6.74 -0.38
CA VAL A 235 -23.70 7.62 0.73
C VAL A 235 -24.92 8.20 1.45
N LEU A 236 -25.99 8.56 0.72
CA LEU A 236 -27.24 9.00 1.33
C LEU A 236 -27.88 7.90 2.18
N ASP A 237 -27.89 6.66 1.69
CA ASP A 237 -28.39 5.51 2.46
C ASP A 237 -27.62 5.33 3.79
N ILE A 238 -26.30 5.49 3.77
CA ILE A 238 -25.46 5.47 4.98
C ILE A 238 -25.76 6.68 5.87
N THR A 239 -25.98 7.84 5.29
CA THR A 239 -26.27 9.08 6.02
C THR A 239 -27.62 8.99 6.73
N HIS A 240 -28.68 8.54 6.05
CA HIS A 240 -30.01 8.32 6.61
C HIS A 240 -30.02 7.29 7.75
N PHE A 241 -29.09 6.33 7.71
CA PHE A 241 -28.93 5.37 8.79
C PHE A 241 -28.33 5.99 10.06
N VAL A 242 -27.42 6.97 9.91
CA VAL A 242 -26.80 7.68 11.04
C VAL A 242 -27.71 8.79 11.58
N HIS A 243 -28.29 9.57 10.69
CA HIS A 243 -29.08 10.76 10.97
C HIS A 243 -30.42 10.67 10.25
N GLN A 244 -31.52 10.96 10.94
CA GLN A 244 -32.84 11.07 10.31
C GLN A 244 -33.01 12.36 9.49
N ASP A 245 -32.04 13.27 9.57
CA ASP A 245 -32.07 14.55 8.86
C ASP A 245 -31.63 14.41 7.39
N ASP A 246 -32.30 15.17 6.51
CA ASP A 246 -32.00 15.26 5.09
C ASP A 246 -30.69 16.06 4.86
N MET A 247 -29.56 15.36 4.94
CA MET A 247 -28.27 15.88 4.49
C MET A 247 -28.07 15.61 2.99
N ASP A 248 -27.77 16.65 2.21
CA ASP A 248 -27.50 16.56 0.77
C ASP A 248 -26.04 16.18 0.49
N ALA A 249 -25.68 14.92 0.69
CA ALA A 249 -24.34 14.41 0.38
C ALA A 249 -24.01 14.57 -1.12
N LYS A 250 -22.80 15.04 -1.43
CA LYS A 250 -22.37 15.34 -2.81
C LYS A 250 -21.17 14.52 -3.24
N VAL A 251 -21.14 14.18 -4.52
CA VAL A 251 -20.06 13.42 -5.16
C VAL A 251 -19.52 14.22 -6.36
N SER A 252 -18.21 14.46 -6.37
CA SER A 252 -17.55 15.17 -7.48
C SER A 252 -17.30 14.21 -8.65
N PRO A 253 -17.62 14.59 -9.89
CA PRO A 253 -17.35 13.76 -11.06
C PRO A 253 -15.84 13.65 -11.34
N LEU A 254 -15.47 12.55 -12.00
CA LEU A 254 -14.13 12.34 -12.53
C LEU A 254 -13.84 13.33 -13.66
N CYS A 255 -12.63 13.88 -13.67
CA CYS A 255 -12.18 14.80 -14.71
C CYS A 255 -10.74 14.43 -15.09
N PRO A 256 -10.56 13.68 -16.19
CA PRO A 256 -9.24 13.25 -16.61
C PRO A 256 -8.38 14.45 -17.03
N ASP A 257 -7.08 14.32 -16.83
CA ASP A 257 -6.10 15.23 -17.41
C ASP A 257 -6.03 15.02 -18.93
N THR A 258 -6.39 16.04 -19.71
CA THR A 258 -6.42 15.97 -21.19
C THR A 258 -5.04 15.85 -21.83
N SER A 259 -3.96 15.96 -21.05
CA SER A 259 -2.58 15.91 -21.54
C SER A 259 -1.96 14.51 -21.59
N LYS A 260 -2.65 13.49 -21.07
CA LYS A 260 -2.09 12.13 -20.91
C LYS A 260 -2.68 11.12 -21.88
N ASP A 261 -1.99 9.98 -22.01
CA ASP A 261 -2.38 8.86 -22.85
C ASP A 261 -3.82 8.40 -22.60
N GLU A 262 -4.50 7.91 -23.63
CA GLU A 262 -5.88 7.39 -23.56
C GLU A 262 -6.07 6.19 -22.59
N ALA A 263 -5.00 5.67 -21.99
CA ALA A 263 -5.04 4.58 -21.02
C ALA A 263 -5.17 5.05 -19.56
N ASP A 264 -4.92 6.33 -19.30
CA ASP A 264 -4.73 6.88 -17.97
C ASP A 264 -5.98 7.65 -17.52
N PHE A 265 -6.76 7.05 -16.61
CA PHE A 265 -8.02 7.62 -16.12
C PHE A 265 -8.05 7.76 -14.60
N PRO A 266 -8.64 8.85 -14.07
CA PRO A 266 -8.79 9.00 -12.63
C PRO A 266 -9.76 7.94 -12.10
N LEU A 267 -9.42 7.36 -10.95
CA LEU A 267 -10.17 6.24 -10.35
C LEU A 267 -10.89 6.62 -9.05
N SER A 268 -10.62 7.81 -8.51
CA SER A 268 -11.12 8.23 -7.21
C SER A 268 -12.11 9.39 -7.33
N PHE A 269 -13.15 9.36 -6.52
CA PHE A 269 -14.18 10.37 -6.43
C PHE A 269 -14.04 11.13 -5.10
N LEU A 270 -14.40 12.41 -5.06
CA LEU A 270 -14.53 13.16 -3.82
C LEU A 270 -15.98 13.08 -3.33
N VAL A 271 -16.19 12.61 -2.10
CA VAL A 271 -17.46 12.73 -1.38
C VAL A 271 -17.34 13.84 -0.34
N TYR A 272 -18.30 14.74 -0.31
CA TYR A 272 -18.30 15.93 0.57
C TYR A 272 -19.72 16.35 0.95
N ASN A 273 -19.83 17.34 1.83
CA ASN A 273 -21.11 17.78 2.42
C ASN A 273 -21.80 16.65 3.22
N ILE A 274 -21.00 15.91 4.00
CA ILE A 274 -21.46 14.85 4.91
C ILE A 274 -21.14 15.26 6.35
N SER A 275 -21.83 14.68 7.34
CA SER A 275 -21.53 14.94 8.76
C SER A 275 -20.21 14.27 9.20
N ASP A 276 -19.62 14.70 10.31
CA ASP A 276 -18.41 14.06 10.84
C ASP A 276 -18.68 12.63 11.36
N GLU A 277 -19.87 12.35 11.87
CA GLU A 277 -20.32 11.00 12.27
C GLU A 277 -20.43 10.09 11.04
N THR A 278 -21.04 10.58 9.96
CA THR A 278 -21.17 9.85 8.68
C THR A 278 -19.80 9.55 8.10
N LYS A 279 -18.90 10.53 8.05
CA LYS A 279 -17.50 10.35 7.65
C LYS A 279 -16.81 9.30 8.51
N SER A 280 -16.96 9.37 9.83
CA SER A 280 -16.33 8.44 10.76
C SER A 280 -16.84 7.01 10.55
N LEU A 281 -18.15 6.82 10.38
CA LEU A 281 -18.75 5.54 10.06
C LEU A 281 -18.18 4.97 8.75
N ILE A 282 -18.19 5.78 7.68
CA ILE A 282 -17.71 5.36 6.36
C ILE A 282 -16.22 4.96 6.41
N LEU A 283 -15.38 5.77 7.07
CA LEU A 283 -13.94 5.52 7.17
C LEU A 283 -13.58 4.37 8.11
N ASN A 284 -14.35 4.14 9.18
CA ASN A 284 -14.11 3.02 10.10
C ASN A 284 -14.38 1.68 9.42
N GLN A 285 -15.44 1.59 8.63
CA GLN A 285 -15.75 0.38 7.85
C GLN A 285 -14.82 0.20 6.64
N ARG A 286 -14.34 1.30 6.03
CA ARG A 286 -13.45 1.36 4.86
C ARG A 286 -14.05 0.82 3.56
N VAL A 287 -14.70 -0.35 3.55
CA VAL A 287 -15.23 -0.97 2.33
C VAL A 287 -16.74 -1.14 2.46
N TRP A 288 -17.44 -0.67 1.43
CA TRP A 288 -18.89 -0.68 1.32
C TRP A 288 -19.27 -1.40 0.05
N SER A 289 -20.13 -2.40 0.16
CA SER A 289 -20.51 -3.24 -0.98
C SER A 289 -21.99 -3.56 -0.94
N SER A 290 -22.73 -3.02 -1.91
CA SER A 290 -24.12 -3.38 -2.20
C SER A 290 -24.20 -4.00 -3.60
N PRO A 291 -25.35 -4.59 -3.99
CA PRO A 291 -25.55 -5.09 -5.34
C PRO A 291 -25.42 -4.02 -6.44
N GLU A 292 -25.62 -2.74 -6.10
CA GLU A 292 -25.56 -1.62 -7.06
C GLU A 292 -24.16 -1.01 -7.20
N ILE A 293 -23.38 -1.00 -6.10
CA ILE A 293 -22.03 -0.43 -6.10
C ILE A 293 -21.17 -1.01 -4.98
N SER A 294 -19.89 -1.19 -5.27
CA SER A 294 -18.87 -1.51 -4.27
C SER A 294 -17.74 -0.49 -4.33
N PHE A 295 -17.34 0.04 -3.18
CA PHE A 295 -16.32 1.08 -3.09
C PHE A 295 -15.48 0.99 -1.81
N ALA A 296 -14.25 1.48 -1.90
CA ALA A 296 -13.36 1.69 -0.77
C ALA A 296 -13.29 3.19 -0.46
N ALA A 297 -13.47 3.55 0.80
CA ALA A 297 -13.37 4.88 1.33
C ALA A 297 -12.01 5.11 1.99
N HIS A 298 -11.44 6.28 1.71
CA HIS A 298 -10.13 6.69 2.18
C HIS A 298 -10.21 8.10 2.78
N PRO A 299 -9.42 8.37 3.83
CA PRO A 299 -9.33 9.73 4.35
C PRO A 299 -8.79 10.66 3.25
N PHE A 300 -9.27 11.89 3.20
CA PHE A 300 -8.71 12.93 2.33
C PHE A 300 -7.36 13.41 2.91
N ARG A 301 -6.32 12.58 2.82
CA ARG A 301 -4.97 12.84 3.35
C ARG A 301 -3.92 12.20 2.45
N VAL A 302 -2.77 12.86 2.31
CA VAL A 302 -1.60 12.42 1.50
C VAL A 302 -0.36 12.19 2.36
N ASN A 303 -0.52 12.01 3.67
CA ASN A 303 0.60 11.99 4.62
C ASN A 303 0.91 10.60 5.19
N SER A 304 0.32 9.53 4.64
CA SER A 304 0.59 8.16 5.07
C SER A 304 1.40 7.43 3.99
N PRO A 305 2.67 7.07 4.28
CA PRO A 305 3.50 6.30 3.36
C PRO A 305 2.90 4.91 3.14
N PRO A 306 2.89 4.40 1.90
CA PRO A 306 2.55 3.01 1.67
C PRO A 306 3.55 2.06 2.33
N LEU A 307 3.04 0.96 2.87
CA LEU A 307 3.83 -0.10 3.48
C LEU A 307 4.50 -1.02 2.43
N LEU A 308 3.85 -1.21 1.28
CA LEU A 308 4.34 -2.05 0.20
C LEU A 308 5.41 -1.30 -0.60
N LEU A 309 6.64 -1.81 -0.57
CA LEU A 309 7.79 -1.17 -1.19
C LEU A 309 8.01 -1.70 -2.60
N LEU A 310 8.11 -3.02 -2.76
CA LEU A 310 8.45 -3.66 -4.04
C LEU A 310 7.91 -5.10 -4.10
N CYS A 311 7.88 -5.66 -5.31
CA CYS A 311 7.52 -7.05 -5.55
C CYS A 311 8.74 -7.75 -6.19
N LEU A 312 9.23 -8.81 -5.57
CA LEU A 312 10.37 -9.59 -6.07
C LEU A 312 9.91 -10.81 -6.86
N HIS A 313 10.66 -11.12 -7.92
CA HIS A 313 10.59 -12.40 -8.63
C HIS A 313 11.99 -12.96 -8.82
N GLY A 314 12.09 -14.25 -9.19
CA GLY A 314 13.37 -14.91 -9.47
C GLY A 314 13.84 -15.88 -8.38
N PHE A 315 13.13 -15.93 -7.25
CA PHE A 315 13.32 -16.98 -6.25
C PHE A 315 12.63 -18.28 -6.65
N SER A 316 13.27 -19.42 -6.38
CA SER A 316 12.71 -20.77 -6.56
C SER A 316 11.99 -21.31 -5.33
N THR A 317 12.28 -20.76 -4.15
CA THR A 317 11.65 -21.19 -2.89
C THR A 317 10.18 -20.79 -2.83
N THR A 318 9.43 -21.46 -1.95
CA THR A 318 8.09 -21.06 -1.48
C THR A 318 8.10 -20.51 -0.05
N ASP A 319 9.24 -20.56 0.62
CA ASP A 319 9.43 -20.13 2.01
C ASP A 319 9.66 -18.62 2.10
N THR A 320 8.71 -17.92 2.74
CA THR A 320 8.79 -16.48 2.95
C THR A 320 9.84 -16.09 3.99
N ALA A 321 10.23 -17.00 4.91
CA ALA A 321 11.26 -16.72 5.90
C ALA A 321 12.63 -16.62 5.23
N THR A 322 12.97 -17.54 4.32
CA THR A 322 14.17 -17.49 3.51
C THR A 322 14.26 -16.17 2.72
N VAL A 323 13.19 -15.79 2.00
CA VAL A 323 13.16 -14.52 1.25
C VAL A 323 13.30 -13.31 2.18
N LYS A 324 12.64 -13.32 3.35
CA LYS A 324 12.76 -12.26 4.36
C LYS A 324 14.20 -12.11 4.86
N THR A 325 14.87 -13.22 5.14
CA THR A 325 16.28 -13.24 5.58
C THR A 325 17.17 -12.65 4.49
N THR A 326 17.05 -13.12 3.24
CA THR A 326 17.82 -12.59 2.11
C THR A 326 17.63 -11.08 1.92
N VAL A 327 16.39 -10.58 1.99
CA VAL A 327 16.12 -9.14 1.86
C VAL A 327 16.72 -8.35 3.03
N ARG A 328 16.60 -8.88 4.25
CA ARG A 328 17.19 -8.26 5.44
C ARG A 328 18.71 -8.19 5.37
N GLU A 329 19.38 -9.27 4.92
CA GLU A 329 20.83 -9.31 4.75
C GLU A 329 21.31 -8.23 3.79
N VAL A 330 20.73 -8.16 2.59
CA VAL A 330 21.07 -7.12 1.59
C VAL A 330 20.88 -5.72 2.15
N TRP A 331 19.78 -5.46 2.88
CA TRP A 331 19.53 -4.16 3.50
C TRP A 331 20.45 -3.84 4.68
N SER A 332 21.03 -4.86 5.30
CA SER A 332 21.93 -4.74 6.45
C SER A 332 23.40 -4.65 6.05
N GLU A 333 23.75 -4.92 4.79
CA GLU A 333 25.09 -4.68 4.25
C GLU A 333 25.51 -3.23 4.48
N ASP A 334 26.78 -2.99 4.85
CA ASP A 334 27.26 -1.67 5.27
C ASP A 334 26.99 -0.59 4.21
N ILE A 335 27.24 -0.90 2.94
CA ILE A 335 27.01 0.03 1.81
C ILE A 335 25.51 0.33 1.69
N THR A 336 24.68 -0.70 1.60
CA THR A 336 23.24 -0.54 1.42
C THR A 336 22.60 0.23 2.58
N LYS A 337 23.00 -0.11 3.80
CA LYS A 337 22.53 0.53 5.03
C LYS A 337 22.99 1.99 5.12
N TRP A 338 24.22 2.28 4.69
CA TRP A 338 24.72 3.66 4.58
C TRP A 338 23.91 4.47 3.56
N ASP A 339 23.66 3.93 2.37
CA ASP A 339 22.84 4.58 1.34
C ASP A 339 21.40 4.84 1.80
N ILE A 340 20.78 3.88 2.52
CA ILE A 340 19.47 4.09 3.15
C ILE A 340 19.55 5.24 4.15
N GLY A 341 20.57 5.27 5.01
CA GLY A 341 20.81 6.34 5.97
C GLY A 341 20.98 7.71 5.30
N GLU A 342 21.76 7.78 4.23
CA GLU A 342 21.97 9.01 3.46
C GLU A 342 20.64 9.51 2.88
N ILE A 343 19.84 8.64 2.25
CA ILE A 343 18.51 9.00 1.73
C ILE A 343 17.61 9.52 2.86
N LEU A 344 17.60 8.87 4.03
CA LEU A 344 16.76 9.28 5.16
C LEU A 344 17.20 10.61 5.79
N SER A 345 18.48 10.97 5.68
CA SER A 345 19.02 12.25 6.16
C SER A 345 18.43 13.47 5.41
N GLU A 346 17.88 13.27 4.20
CA GLU A 346 17.18 14.31 3.43
C GLU A 346 15.77 14.61 3.98
N SER A 347 15.31 13.86 4.97
CA SER A 347 14.00 14.05 5.59
C SER A 347 14.07 14.88 6.88
N ASN A 348 12.93 15.05 7.55
CA ASN A 348 12.86 15.78 8.82
C ASN A 348 13.31 14.92 10.04
N ILE A 349 14.02 13.81 9.81
CA ILE A 349 14.57 12.97 10.89
C ILE A 349 15.82 13.66 11.44
N PRO A 350 15.93 13.92 12.76
CA PRO A 350 17.15 14.48 13.33
C PRO A 350 18.36 13.60 13.01
N GLU A 351 19.49 14.20 12.64
CA GLU A 351 20.71 13.49 12.20
C GLU A 351 21.13 12.36 13.17
N LYS A 352 21.14 12.66 14.48
CA LYS A 352 21.44 11.68 15.55
C LYS A 352 20.51 10.46 15.59
N ASN A 353 19.32 10.55 14.99
CA ASN A 353 18.31 9.49 14.96
C ASN A 353 18.26 8.74 13.62
N VAL A 354 18.98 9.19 12.58
CA VAL A 354 18.92 8.58 11.24
C VAL A 354 19.33 7.12 11.29
N HIS A 355 20.43 6.80 11.98
CA HIS A 355 20.88 5.40 12.12
C HIS A 355 19.83 4.51 12.81
N THR A 356 19.21 4.99 13.89
CA THR A 356 18.12 4.27 14.58
C THR A 356 16.90 4.10 13.69
N ALA A 357 16.55 5.13 12.90
CA ALA A 357 15.44 5.08 11.96
C ALA A 357 15.70 4.06 10.82
N THR A 358 16.93 3.99 10.31
CA THR A 358 17.36 2.97 9.33
C THR A 358 17.21 1.56 9.89
N TRP A 359 17.68 1.31 11.12
CA TRP A 359 17.53 0.00 11.76
C TRP A 359 16.07 -0.39 11.97
N ASN A 360 15.26 0.51 12.54
CA ASN A 360 13.84 0.25 12.76
C ASN A 360 13.10 -0.03 11.44
N PHE A 361 13.48 0.65 10.36
CA PHE A 361 12.94 0.39 9.03
C PHE A 361 13.25 -1.04 8.56
N ILE A 362 14.51 -1.47 8.64
CA ILE A 362 14.95 -2.82 8.25
C ILE A 362 14.30 -3.90 9.13
N ASP A 363 14.21 -3.66 10.44
CA ASP A 363 13.62 -4.60 11.40
C ASP A 363 12.12 -4.77 11.20
N SER A 364 11.44 -3.72 10.73
CA SER A 364 10.01 -3.74 10.44
C SER A 364 9.62 -4.53 9.19
N LEU A 365 10.58 -5.15 8.49
CA LEU A 365 10.37 -5.90 7.25
C LEU A 365 9.46 -7.13 7.44
N TRP A 366 8.51 -7.32 6.52
CA TRP A 366 7.80 -8.59 6.31
C TRP A 366 7.56 -8.88 4.83
N VAL A 367 7.23 -10.15 4.54
CA VAL A 367 7.13 -10.69 3.19
C VAL A 367 5.83 -11.45 3.04
N GLU A 368 5.12 -11.22 1.94
CA GLU A 368 3.96 -12.02 1.53
C GLU A 368 4.22 -12.68 0.17
N ARG A 369 3.91 -13.98 0.07
CA ARG A 369 4.03 -14.73 -1.18
C ARG A 369 2.76 -14.63 -2.01
N LEU A 370 2.92 -14.56 -3.32
CA LEU A 370 1.87 -14.63 -4.32
C LEU A 370 2.26 -15.62 -5.40
N ASP A 371 1.39 -16.57 -5.71
CA ASP A 371 1.65 -17.59 -6.71
C ASP A 371 1.04 -17.17 -8.06
N PHE A 372 1.90 -16.73 -8.98
CA PHE A 372 1.49 -16.25 -10.30
C PHE A 372 1.45 -17.40 -11.29
N LYS A 373 0.30 -17.58 -11.96
CA LYS A 373 0.19 -18.52 -13.07
C LYS A 373 0.81 -17.92 -14.33
N VAL A 374 1.87 -18.56 -14.84
CA VAL A 374 2.49 -18.21 -16.12
C VAL A 374 2.04 -19.13 -17.26
N SER A 375 2.48 -18.83 -18.49
CA SER A 375 2.25 -19.68 -19.66
C SER A 375 2.66 -21.13 -19.38
N GLY A 376 1.81 -22.09 -19.78
CA GLY A 376 1.99 -23.51 -19.43
C GLY A 376 1.35 -23.92 -18.11
N GLY A 377 0.74 -22.98 -17.37
CA GLY A 377 0.00 -23.29 -16.14
C GLY A 377 0.87 -23.51 -14.91
N ILE A 378 2.17 -23.25 -15.02
CA ILE A 378 3.14 -23.31 -13.93
C ILE A 378 2.88 -22.11 -12.99
N LEU A 379 2.95 -22.36 -11.69
CA LEU A 379 2.92 -21.32 -10.66
C LEU A 379 4.35 -20.87 -10.40
N LEU A 380 4.62 -19.58 -10.56
CA LEU A 380 5.87 -18.96 -10.17
C LEU A 380 5.63 -18.04 -8.96
N PRO A 381 6.37 -18.22 -7.86
CA PRO A 381 6.20 -17.38 -6.69
C PRO A 381 6.73 -15.96 -6.98
N ARG A 382 6.01 -14.98 -6.47
CA ARG A 382 6.45 -13.59 -6.32
C ARG A 382 6.28 -13.17 -4.87
N TYR A 383 7.06 -12.18 -4.45
CA TYR A 383 7.16 -11.81 -3.06
C TYR A 383 6.94 -10.32 -2.89
N ASN A 384 5.84 -9.93 -2.27
CA ASN A 384 5.63 -8.55 -1.86
C ASN A 384 6.46 -8.27 -0.62
N ILE A 385 7.23 -7.19 -0.68
CA ILE A 385 8.14 -6.76 0.38
C ILE A 385 7.58 -5.51 1.01
N PHE A 386 7.36 -5.57 2.31
CA PHE A 386 6.77 -4.49 3.09
C PHE A 386 7.68 -4.05 4.22
N ALA A 387 7.61 -2.77 4.57
CA ALA A 387 8.22 -2.24 5.78
C ALA A 387 7.50 -0.97 6.23
N VAL A 388 7.66 -0.61 7.51
CA VAL A 388 7.12 0.64 8.05
C VAL A 388 8.06 1.79 7.67
N SER A 389 7.58 2.70 6.83
CA SER A 389 8.39 3.85 6.41
C SER A 389 8.84 4.69 7.61
N PRO A 390 10.15 5.02 7.70
CA PRO A 390 10.67 5.89 8.77
C PRO A 390 10.36 7.37 8.52
N THR A 391 9.80 7.73 7.36
CA THR A 391 9.52 9.11 6.97
C THR A 391 8.12 9.28 6.38
N ASN A 392 7.53 10.45 6.62
CA ASN A 392 6.29 10.89 5.97
C ASN A 392 6.56 11.87 4.81
N ASN A 393 7.84 12.12 4.45
CA ASN A 393 8.20 12.95 3.31
C ASN A 393 8.06 12.14 2.00
N PRO A 394 7.14 12.51 1.09
CA PRO A 394 6.89 11.73 -0.13
C PRO A 394 8.09 11.66 -1.08
N ALA A 395 8.90 12.71 -1.17
CA ALA A 395 10.06 12.73 -2.06
C ALA A 395 11.14 11.76 -1.57
N VAL A 396 11.44 11.80 -0.26
CA VAL A 396 12.44 10.91 0.37
C VAL A 396 11.99 9.46 0.31
N TRP A 397 10.73 9.16 0.61
CA TRP A 397 10.20 7.80 0.48
C TRP A 397 10.25 7.28 -0.96
N THR A 398 9.97 8.15 -1.95
CA THR A 398 10.06 7.76 -3.36
C THR A 398 11.50 7.46 -3.76
N LYS A 399 12.47 8.27 -3.31
CA LYS A 399 13.91 8.04 -3.50
C LYS A 399 14.34 6.72 -2.85
N LEU A 400 13.93 6.47 -1.61
CA LEU A 400 14.19 5.22 -0.90
C LEU A 400 13.63 4.03 -1.66
N ARG A 401 12.36 4.07 -2.06
CA ARG A 401 11.74 2.98 -2.83
C ARG A 401 12.44 2.72 -4.17
N ALA A 402 12.81 3.78 -4.89
CA ALA A 402 13.54 3.66 -6.16
C ALA A 402 14.93 3.02 -5.95
N TYR A 403 15.64 3.40 -4.89
CA TYR A 403 16.90 2.79 -4.51
C TYR A 403 16.73 1.29 -4.22
N LEU A 404 15.79 0.91 -3.34
CA LEU A 404 15.54 -0.50 -3.02
C LEU A 404 15.11 -1.32 -4.25
N HIS A 405 14.33 -0.73 -5.15
CA HIS A 405 13.93 -1.35 -6.41
C HIS A 405 15.13 -1.60 -7.36
N SER A 406 16.22 -0.84 -7.23
CA SER A 406 17.41 -1.01 -8.07
C SER A 406 18.34 -2.14 -7.60
N LEU A 407 18.13 -2.66 -6.39
CA LEU A 407 18.94 -3.72 -5.80
C LEU A 407 18.60 -5.10 -6.37
N THR A 408 19.57 -6.00 -6.29
CA THR A 408 19.40 -7.44 -6.50
C THR A 408 19.48 -8.18 -5.18
N TYR A 409 18.71 -9.26 -5.04
CA TYR A 409 18.56 -10.00 -3.79
C TYR A 409 19.02 -11.46 -3.96
N PRO A 410 20.34 -11.72 -3.97
CA PRO A 410 20.87 -13.06 -4.20
C PRO A 410 20.61 -13.98 -3.01
N SER A 411 20.13 -15.19 -3.27
CA SER A 411 20.15 -16.31 -2.35
C SER A 411 21.08 -17.39 -2.92
N GLU A 412 21.92 -17.98 -2.06
CA GLU A 412 22.92 -18.97 -2.50
C GLU A 412 22.28 -20.20 -3.16
N LEU A 413 21.10 -20.61 -2.69
CA LEU A 413 20.42 -21.84 -3.12
C LEU A 413 19.11 -21.57 -3.84
N GLU A 414 18.46 -20.42 -3.59
CA GLU A 414 17.08 -20.18 -4.02
C GLU A 414 16.95 -19.19 -5.19
N GLY A 415 18.05 -18.90 -5.88
CA GLY A 415 18.07 -17.96 -7.00
C GLY A 415 18.26 -16.50 -6.58
N SER A 416 17.90 -15.56 -7.44
CA SER A 416 18.13 -14.14 -7.21
C SER A 416 16.85 -13.33 -7.43
N GLY A 417 16.42 -12.66 -6.37
CA GLY A 417 15.28 -11.74 -6.39
C GLY A 417 15.61 -10.46 -7.14
N THR A 418 14.75 -10.06 -8.07
CA THR A 418 14.79 -8.73 -8.69
C THR A 418 13.41 -8.09 -8.64
N ALA A 419 13.37 -6.77 -8.48
CA ALA A 419 12.11 -6.04 -8.38
C ALA A 419 11.41 -5.96 -9.74
N VAL A 420 10.10 -6.22 -9.73
CA VAL A 420 9.20 -6.04 -10.87
C VAL A 420 8.22 -4.92 -10.63
N ASN A 421 7.82 -4.29 -11.74
CA ASN A 421 6.71 -3.35 -11.75
C ASN A 421 5.43 -4.03 -11.24
N PHE A 422 4.71 -3.30 -10.40
CA PHE A 422 3.40 -3.70 -9.94
C PHE A 422 2.40 -3.74 -11.09
N MET A 423 1.48 -4.71 -11.02
CA MET A 423 0.31 -4.77 -11.88
C MET A 423 -0.92 -4.52 -11.00
N PRO A 424 -1.46 -3.29 -10.98
CA PRO A 424 -2.61 -2.98 -10.14
C PRO A 424 -3.78 -3.93 -10.42
N CYS A 425 -4.41 -4.41 -9.36
CA CYS A 425 -5.62 -5.20 -9.43
C CYS A 425 -6.72 -4.40 -10.14
N THR A 426 -7.24 -4.85 -11.28
CA THR A 426 -8.33 -4.14 -11.97
C THR A 426 -9.65 -4.16 -11.21
N LEU A 427 -9.77 -5.00 -10.17
CA LEU A 427 -10.97 -5.11 -9.34
C LEU A 427 -10.93 -4.15 -8.14
N CYS A 428 -9.94 -4.26 -7.24
CA CYS A 428 -9.85 -3.43 -6.04
C CYS A 428 -8.82 -2.30 -6.12
N HIS A 429 -8.05 -2.23 -7.22
CA HIS A 429 -6.99 -1.24 -7.48
C HIS A 429 -5.80 -1.27 -6.52
N SER A 430 -5.69 -2.31 -5.70
CA SER A 430 -4.47 -2.55 -4.92
C SER A 430 -3.32 -2.92 -5.84
N ILE A 431 -2.12 -2.45 -5.53
CA ILE A 431 -0.90 -2.90 -6.20
C ILE A 431 -0.31 -4.19 -5.62
N ALA A 432 -0.87 -4.72 -4.53
CA ALA A 432 -0.34 -5.92 -3.91
C ALA A 432 -0.55 -7.16 -4.78
N HIS A 433 -1.61 -7.25 -5.57
CA HIS A 433 -1.93 -8.48 -6.30
C HIS A 433 -2.60 -8.19 -7.65
N PRO A 434 -2.54 -9.12 -8.61
CA PRO A 434 -3.33 -9.04 -9.84
C PRO A 434 -4.82 -9.33 -9.55
N HIS A 435 -5.68 -9.10 -10.54
CA HIS A 435 -7.13 -9.36 -10.43
C HIS A 435 -7.44 -10.83 -10.05
N GLY A 436 -6.76 -11.81 -10.66
CA GLY A 436 -7.00 -13.22 -10.39
C GLY A 436 -6.66 -13.69 -8.96
N LEU A 437 -5.96 -12.85 -8.17
CA LEU A 437 -5.60 -13.11 -6.78
C LEU A 437 -6.24 -12.08 -5.83
N CYS A 438 -7.29 -11.38 -6.26
CA CYS A 438 -8.00 -10.42 -5.42
C CYS A 438 -8.76 -11.15 -4.31
N PRO A 439 -8.59 -10.79 -3.02
CA PRO A 439 -9.24 -11.49 -1.91
C PRO A 439 -10.71 -11.06 -1.68
N PHE A 440 -11.16 -9.98 -2.31
CA PHE A 440 -12.50 -9.42 -2.07
C PHE A 440 -13.66 -10.32 -2.51
N PRO A 441 -13.62 -10.99 -3.68
CA PRO A 441 -14.66 -11.94 -4.08
C PRO A 441 -14.92 -13.06 -3.07
N ASP A 442 -13.92 -13.42 -2.26
CA ASP A 442 -13.95 -14.48 -1.25
C ASP A 442 -14.46 -13.99 0.11
N VAL A 443 -14.71 -12.68 0.28
CA VAL A 443 -15.29 -12.14 1.51
C VAL A 443 -16.71 -12.73 1.70
N PRO A 444 -17.05 -13.27 2.88
CA PRO A 444 -18.39 -13.78 3.16
C PRO A 444 -19.47 -12.72 2.91
N LEU A 445 -20.56 -13.10 2.24
CA LEU A 445 -21.66 -12.20 1.89
C LEU A 445 -21.23 -10.99 1.04
N TRP A 446 -20.13 -11.11 0.29
CA TRP A 446 -19.68 -10.08 -0.64
C TRP A 446 -20.71 -9.84 -1.76
N ASN A 447 -21.27 -8.63 -1.78
CA ASN A 447 -22.26 -8.17 -2.75
C ASN A 447 -21.62 -7.59 -4.02
N GLY A 448 -20.29 -7.40 -4.02
CA GLY A 448 -19.58 -6.75 -5.10
C GLY A 448 -19.21 -7.69 -6.25
N PRO A 449 -18.40 -7.19 -7.20
CA PRO A 449 -17.99 -7.98 -8.36
C PRO A 449 -17.24 -9.25 -7.92
N LYS A 450 -17.53 -10.37 -8.58
CA LYS A 450 -16.90 -11.68 -8.36
C LYS A 450 -15.79 -11.89 -9.37
N HIS A 451 -14.88 -12.84 -9.11
CA HIS A 451 -13.98 -13.32 -10.15
C HIS A 451 -14.79 -13.75 -11.36
N SER A 452 -14.43 -13.28 -12.56
CA SER A 452 -15.10 -13.75 -13.77
C SER A 452 -14.84 -15.25 -13.93
N THR A 453 -15.77 -16.09 -13.49
CA THR A 453 -15.72 -17.54 -13.71
C THR A 453 -15.77 -17.90 -15.19
N ASN A 454 -16.17 -16.95 -16.03
CA ASN A 454 -16.08 -16.98 -17.48
C ASN A 454 -14.64 -16.79 -17.96
N SER A 455 -13.71 -17.67 -17.54
CA SER A 455 -12.71 -18.16 -18.49
C SER A 455 -13.47 -18.92 -19.57
N ARG A 456 -14.14 -18.19 -20.48
CA ARG A 456 -14.42 -18.76 -21.79
C ARG A 456 -13.05 -19.22 -22.27
N PRO A 457 -12.84 -20.52 -22.53
CA PRO A 457 -11.57 -21.00 -23.03
C PRO A 457 -11.22 -20.09 -24.19
N ASN A 458 -10.06 -19.44 -24.08
CA ASN A 458 -9.60 -18.43 -25.00
C ASN A 458 -9.67 -19.06 -26.40
N MET A 459 -10.80 -18.92 -27.09
CA MET A 459 -11.00 -19.37 -28.47
C MET A 459 -10.27 -18.36 -29.33
N THR A 460 -8.96 -18.32 -29.12
CA THR A 460 -7.99 -17.64 -29.94
C THR A 460 -8.12 -18.27 -31.30
N ASN A 461 -8.83 -17.57 -32.18
CA ASN A 461 -8.45 -17.40 -33.56
C ASN A 461 -8.06 -18.70 -34.31
N GLN A 462 -8.88 -19.74 -34.17
CA GLN A 462 -9.06 -20.73 -35.24
C GLN A 462 -9.96 -20.19 -36.37
N LYS A 463 -9.98 -18.86 -36.58
CA LYS A 463 -10.39 -18.32 -37.88
C LYS A 463 -9.30 -18.69 -38.86
N GLY A 464 -9.55 -19.82 -39.50
CA GLY A 464 -8.65 -20.45 -40.45
C GLY A 464 -8.03 -19.43 -41.38
N LYS A 465 -6.70 -19.54 -41.51
CA LYS A 465 -6.01 -19.28 -42.76
C LYS A 465 -6.50 -20.31 -43.80
N GLY A 466 -7.78 -20.27 -44.13
CA GLY A 466 -8.31 -20.83 -45.36
C GLY A 466 -7.76 -19.98 -46.48
N LYS A 467 -6.58 -20.34 -46.99
CA LYS A 467 -6.02 -19.85 -48.25
C LYS A 467 -6.97 -20.26 -49.39
N GLY A 468 -8.07 -19.53 -49.55
CA GLY A 468 -8.88 -19.57 -50.75
C GLY A 468 -8.10 -18.88 -51.87
N ARG A 469 -7.19 -19.61 -52.52
CA ARG A 469 -6.70 -19.28 -53.87
C ARG A 469 -7.91 -19.31 -54.81
N ARG A 470 -8.58 -18.17 -55.02
CA ARG A 470 -9.34 -17.95 -56.24
C ARG A 470 -8.36 -17.48 -57.30
N TYR A 471 -7.91 -18.43 -58.11
CA TYR A 471 -7.45 -18.17 -59.46
C TYR A 471 -8.63 -17.52 -60.21
N GLN A 472 -8.58 -16.21 -60.42
CA GLN A 472 -9.40 -15.58 -61.45
C GLN A 472 -8.71 -15.84 -62.79
N GLY A 473 -9.33 -16.69 -63.60
CA GLY A 473 -8.99 -16.84 -65.00
C GLY A 473 -9.35 -15.55 -65.74
N ASN A 474 -8.33 -14.92 -66.32
CA ASN A 474 -8.51 -13.96 -67.40
C ASN A 474 -8.91 -14.73 -68.66
N GLY A 475 -10.16 -14.55 -69.07
CA GLY A 475 -10.60 -14.84 -70.42
C GLY A 475 -11.43 -13.66 -70.90
N LEU A 476 -10.90 -12.91 -71.87
CA LEU A 476 -11.71 -12.18 -72.83
C LEU A 476 -10.98 -12.17 -74.19
N PRO A 477 -11.70 -12.45 -75.29
CA PRO A 477 -11.21 -12.28 -76.65
C PRO A 477 -11.55 -10.87 -77.16
N ASN A 478 -10.63 -10.25 -77.89
CA ASN A 478 -10.82 -9.53 -79.16
C ASN A 478 -9.52 -8.84 -79.57
#